data_AF-A0A438H4W4-F1
#
_entry.id   AF-A0A438H4W4-F1
#
_cell.length_a   1.000
_cell.length_b   1.000
_cell.length_c   1.000
_cell.angle_alpha   90.00
_cell.angle_beta   90.00
_cell.angle_gamma   90.00
#
_symmetry.space_group_name_H-M   'P 1'
#
loop_
_entity.id
_entity.type
_entity.pdbx_description
1 polymer ?
#
loop_
_entity_poly.entity_id
_entity_poly.type
_entity_poly.pdbx_seq_one_letter_code
_entity_poly.pdbx_strand_id
1 'polypeptide(L)'
;MEEKGDEAYFVEAKDRQWINNRVQNDHWMDEKQAQIEYTNNLPEFTHFRWWKDLDFATKLSFARDRLVECYFWVLGVWFEPQYLLARRVLTKVMATTSIVDDVKDVYGTFDELELFTEAIERLTDAYYMEHQQHGPTPRLYEQLS
;
A
#
# COMPACT_ATOMS: atom_id res chain seq x y z
N MET A 1 29.65 53.18 -22.98
CA MET A 1 29.03 52.04 -23.69
C MET A 1 30.03 50.90 -23.63
N GLU A 2 29.53 49.66 -23.60
CA GLU A 2 30.24 48.37 -23.37
C GLU A 2 30.62 48.15 -21.89
N GLU A 3 30.33 47.01 -21.24
CA GLU A 3 29.98 45.65 -21.70
C GLU A 3 28.84 45.07 -20.82
N LYS A 4 27.86 44.42 -21.45
CA LYS A 4 26.99 43.42 -20.80
C LYS A 4 26.68 42.34 -21.82
N GLY A 5 27.53 41.34 -21.87
CA GLY A 5 27.28 40.14 -22.65
C GLY A 5 28.42 39.19 -22.44
N ASP A 6 28.29 38.33 -21.42
CA ASP A 6 29.04 37.06 -21.35
C ASP A 6 28.61 36.14 -20.19
N GLU A 7 27.67 36.52 -19.31
CA GLU A 7 27.23 35.59 -18.23
C GLU A 7 26.13 34.61 -18.67
N ALA A 8 25.42 34.88 -19.77
CA ALA A 8 24.29 34.02 -20.20
C ALA A 8 24.72 32.69 -20.83
N TYR A 9 25.94 32.57 -21.35
CA TYR A 9 26.41 31.35 -22.03
C TYR A 9 27.00 30.29 -21.10
N PHE A 10 27.41 30.65 -19.88
CA PHE A 10 28.06 29.70 -18.96
C PHE A 10 27.09 28.85 -18.14
N VAL A 11 25.82 29.26 -18.02
CA VAL A 11 24.80 28.50 -17.26
C VAL A 11 24.24 27.34 -18.10
N GLU A 12 24.00 27.53 -19.40
CA GLU A 12 23.48 26.45 -20.27
C GLU A 12 24.47 25.30 -20.52
N ALA A 13 25.77 25.58 -20.53
CA ALA A 13 26.78 24.57 -20.87
C ALA A 13 26.99 23.53 -19.74
N LYS A 14 26.89 23.94 -18.48
CA LYS A 14 27.00 23.03 -17.31
C LYS A 14 25.79 22.10 -17.21
N ASP A 15 24.59 22.58 -17.49
CA ASP A 15 23.38 21.77 -17.44
C ASP A 15 23.36 20.70 -18.52
N ARG A 16 23.82 20.99 -19.75
CA ARG A 16 23.89 19.97 -20.81
C ARG A 16 24.87 18.85 -20.48
N GLN A 17 26.02 19.16 -19.90
CA GLN A 17 27.00 18.14 -19.50
C GLN A 17 26.51 17.32 -18.30
N TRP A 18 25.81 17.95 -17.37
CA TRP A 18 25.18 17.26 -16.24
C TRP A 18 23.99 16.38 -16.67
N ILE A 19 23.15 16.86 -17.60
CA ILE A 19 22.06 16.07 -18.21
C ILE A 19 22.67 14.91 -19.01
N ASN A 20 23.69 15.12 -19.83
CA ASN A 20 24.36 14.04 -20.56
C ASN A 20 25.03 13.04 -19.61
N ASN A 21 25.67 13.48 -18.52
CA ASN A 21 26.24 12.57 -17.52
C ASN A 21 25.16 11.80 -16.75
N ARG A 22 23.95 12.36 -16.61
CA ARG A 22 22.81 11.70 -15.97
C ARG A 22 22.14 10.69 -16.91
N VAL A 23 22.09 10.99 -18.21
CA VAL A 23 21.59 10.11 -19.27
C VAL A 23 22.60 8.99 -19.61
N GLN A 24 23.92 9.25 -19.48
CA GLN A 24 24.97 8.24 -19.71
C GLN A 24 25.14 7.25 -18.54
N ASN A 25 24.63 7.56 -17.35
CA ASN A 25 24.69 6.66 -16.20
C ASN A 25 23.41 5.80 -16.10
N ASP A 26 22.95 5.18 -17.19
CA ASP A 26 21.82 4.23 -17.15
C ASP A 26 22.03 3.13 -16.08
N HIS A 27 23.28 2.77 -15.80
CA HIS A 27 23.67 1.90 -14.69
C HIS A 27 23.12 2.35 -13.33
N TRP A 28 23.11 3.65 -13.02
CA TRP A 28 22.58 4.14 -11.74
C TRP A 28 21.07 3.91 -11.65
N MET A 29 20.37 4.09 -12.78
CA MET A 29 18.93 3.85 -12.87
C MET A 29 18.61 2.37 -12.68
N ASP A 30 19.38 1.50 -13.33
CA ASP A 30 19.25 0.05 -13.21
C ASP A 30 19.53 -0.42 -11.77
N GLU A 31 20.59 0.09 -11.14
CA GLU A 31 20.91 -0.19 -9.73
C GLU A 31 19.79 0.26 -8.79
N LYS A 32 19.24 1.47 -8.98
CA LYS A 32 18.12 1.93 -8.15
C LYS A 32 16.85 1.14 -8.41
N GLN A 33 16.58 0.74 -9.65
CA GLN A 33 15.43 -0.09 -9.98
C GLN A 33 15.56 -1.47 -9.34
N ALA A 34 16.74 -2.08 -9.39
CA ALA A 34 17.04 -3.35 -8.71
C ALA A 34 16.90 -3.24 -7.19
N GLN A 35 17.36 -2.13 -6.59
CA GLN A 35 17.20 -1.87 -5.16
C GLN A 35 15.71 -1.74 -4.77
N ILE A 36 14.93 -1.02 -5.56
CA ILE A 36 13.48 -0.86 -5.35
C ILE A 36 12.78 -2.21 -5.46
N GLU A 37 13.11 -3.01 -6.48
CA GLU A 37 12.53 -4.33 -6.68
C GLU A 37 12.89 -5.28 -5.54
N TYR A 38 14.14 -5.29 -5.12
CA TYR A 38 14.59 -6.05 -3.95
C TYR A 38 13.81 -5.66 -2.69
N THR A 39 13.71 -4.36 -2.39
CA THR A 39 12.95 -3.87 -1.22
C THR A 39 11.47 -4.23 -1.30
N ASN A 40 10.85 -4.13 -2.48
CA ASN A 40 9.43 -4.49 -2.67
C ASN A 40 9.14 -5.98 -2.51
N ASN A 41 10.15 -6.83 -2.73
CA ASN A 41 10.02 -8.28 -2.56
C ASN A 41 10.26 -8.74 -1.11
N LEU A 42 10.68 -7.85 -0.21
CA LEU A 42 10.82 -8.18 1.20
C LEU A 42 9.45 -8.45 1.84
N PRO A 43 9.34 -9.46 2.74
CA PRO A 43 8.09 -9.80 3.41
C PRO A 43 7.41 -8.59 4.08
N GLU A 44 8.18 -7.71 4.71
CA GLU A 44 7.68 -6.51 5.39
C GLU A 44 6.98 -5.56 4.41
N PHE A 45 7.43 -5.45 3.15
CA PHE A 45 6.96 -4.45 2.19
C PHE A 45 5.95 -5.00 1.16
N THR A 46 5.61 -6.29 1.22
CA THR A 46 4.66 -6.94 0.28
C THR A 46 3.28 -6.26 0.19
N HIS A 47 2.84 -5.54 1.23
CA HIS A 47 1.61 -4.76 1.17
C HIS A 47 1.67 -3.58 0.19
N PHE A 48 2.85 -3.02 -0.10
CA PHE A 48 3.00 -1.93 -1.08
C PHE A 48 2.78 -2.43 -2.50
N ARG A 49 3.27 -3.63 -2.81
CA ARG A 49 2.99 -4.29 -4.09
C ARG A 49 1.51 -4.62 -4.24
N TRP A 50 0.92 -5.25 -3.21
CA TRP A 50 -0.52 -5.53 -3.18
C TRP A 50 -1.37 -4.27 -3.43
N TRP A 51 -1.00 -3.14 -2.83
CA TRP A 51 -1.70 -1.88 -3.01
C TRP A 51 -1.55 -1.31 -4.43
N LYS A 52 -0.34 -1.39 -5.01
CA LYS A 52 -0.11 -1.00 -6.41
C LYS A 52 -0.90 -1.89 -7.38
N ASP A 53 -0.94 -3.20 -7.13
CA ASP A 53 -1.65 -4.17 -7.99
C ASP A 53 -3.18 -3.93 -7.98
N LEU A 54 -3.73 -3.40 -6.90
CA LEU A 54 -5.15 -3.01 -6.83
C LEU A 54 -5.47 -1.78 -7.69
N ASP A 55 -4.45 -0.94 -7.92
CA ASP A 55 -4.50 0.24 -8.78
C ASP A 55 -5.62 1.23 -8.39
N PHE A 56 -5.78 1.45 -7.08
CA PHE A 56 -6.79 2.39 -6.57
C PHE A 56 -6.52 3.83 -6.97
N ALA A 57 -5.25 4.21 -7.18
CA ALA A 57 -4.90 5.55 -7.62
C ALA A 57 -5.52 5.91 -8.98
N THR A 58 -5.70 4.94 -9.88
CA THR A 58 -6.34 5.17 -11.19
C THR A 58 -7.85 4.95 -11.12
N LYS A 59 -8.31 3.95 -10.37
CA LYS A 59 -9.72 3.55 -10.30
C LYS A 59 -10.57 4.44 -9.40
N LEU A 60 -9.98 4.96 -8.33
CA LEU A 60 -10.64 5.76 -7.31
C LEU A 60 -9.88 7.08 -7.15
N SER A 61 -9.96 7.95 -8.15
CA SER A 61 -9.24 9.23 -8.19
C SER A 61 -9.60 10.19 -7.04
N PHE A 62 -10.70 9.92 -6.32
CA PHE A 62 -11.13 10.66 -5.15
C PHE A 62 -10.55 10.11 -3.84
N ALA A 63 -10.11 8.84 -3.83
CA ALA A 63 -9.64 8.18 -2.63
C ALA A 63 -8.16 8.50 -2.36
N ARG A 64 -7.83 8.76 -1.09
CA ARG A 64 -6.49 9.20 -0.69
C ARG A 64 -5.56 8.01 -0.49
N ASP A 65 -4.31 8.13 -0.95
CA ASP A 65 -3.28 7.12 -0.70
C ASP A 65 -2.75 7.23 0.74
N ARG A 66 -3.35 6.46 1.65
CA ARG A 66 -3.01 6.44 3.07
C ARG A 66 -2.21 5.22 3.51
N LEU A 67 -1.74 4.38 2.59
CA LEU A 67 -1.08 3.12 2.95
C LEU A 67 0.13 3.31 3.88
N VAL A 68 0.96 4.33 3.61
CA VAL A 68 2.14 4.65 4.43
C VAL A 68 1.74 5.09 5.83
N GLU A 69 0.70 5.92 5.94
CA GLU A 69 0.16 6.39 7.22
C GLU A 69 -0.40 5.21 8.03
N CYS A 70 -1.19 4.35 7.39
CA CYS A 70 -1.73 3.15 8.02
C CYS A 70 -0.60 2.24 8.53
N TYR A 71 0.41 1.96 7.71
CA TYR A 71 1.54 1.13 8.13
C TYR A 71 2.30 1.74 9.30
N PHE A 72 2.50 3.06 9.30
CA PHE A 72 3.13 3.78 10.41
C PHE A 72 2.36 3.64 11.73
N TRP A 73 1.04 3.77 11.70
CA TRP A 73 0.18 3.55 12.87
C TRP A 73 0.30 2.12 13.42
N VAL A 74 0.26 1.12 12.54
CA VAL A 74 0.37 -0.29 12.92
C VAL A 74 1.75 -0.62 13.49
N LEU A 75 2.81 -0.06 12.92
CA LEU A 75 4.17 -0.13 13.46
C LEU A 75 4.27 0.45 14.86
N GLY A 76 3.58 1.56 15.14
CA GLY A 76 3.55 2.17 16.46
C GLY A 76 2.91 1.29 17.54
N VAL A 77 1.96 0.43 17.16
CA VAL A 77 1.27 -0.49 18.08
C VAL A 77 2.03 -1.81 18.25
N TRP A 78 2.57 -2.36 17.15
CA TRP A 78 3.29 -3.65 17.15
C TRP A 78 4.64 -3.52 16.45
N PHE A 79 5.58 -2.86 17.11
CA PHE A 79 6.91 -2.60 16.56
C PHE A 79 7.79 -3.85 16.51
N GLU A 80 7.49 -4.88 17.30
CA GLU A 80 8.37 -6.02 17.46
C GLU A 80 8.36 -6.95 16.23
N PRO A 81 9.51 -7.51 15.83
CA PRO A 81 9.63 -8.28 14.58
C PRO A 81 8.69 -9.49 14.46
N GLN A 82 8.31 -10.12 15.58
CA GLN A 82 7.43 -11.28 15.60
C GLN A 82 6.01 -11.00 15.08
N TYR A 83 5.59 -9.72 15.05
CA TYR A 83 4.25 -9.32 14.61
C TYR A 83 4.17 -8.99 13.12
N LEU A 84 5.15 -9.39 12.30
CA LEU A 84 5.18 -9.10 10.87
C LEU A 84 3.90 -9.50 10.12
N LEU A 85 3.32 -10.67 10.42
CA LEU A 85 2.06 -11.10 9.83
C LEU A 85 0.89 -10.22 10.28
N ALA A 86 0.81 -9.91 11.57
CA ALA A 86 -0.24 -9.07 12.13
C ALA A 86 -0.17 -7.64 11.55
N ARG A 87 1.05 -7.07 11.45
CA ARG A 87 1.27 -5.77 10.83
C ARG A 87 0.79 -5.76 9.38
N ARG A 88 1.13 -6.80 8.62
CA ARG A 88 0.72 -6.93 7.23
C ARG A 88 -0.80 -6.98 7.08
N VAL A 89 -1.47 -7.83 7.86
CA VAL A 89 -2.94 -7.97 7.78
C VAL A 89 -3.62 -6.68 8.24
N LEU A 90 -3.24 -6.11 9.37
CA LEU A 90 -3.89 -4.90 9.88
C LEU A 90 -3.70 -3.70 8.95
N THR A 91 -2.50 -3.53 8.37
CA THR A 91 -2.24 -2.45 7.40
C THR A 91 -3.19 -2.55 6.21
N LYS A 92 -3.42 -3.75 5.67
CA LYS A 92 -4.36 -3.97 4.55
C LYS A 92 -5.80 -3.66 4.96
N VAL A 93 -6.20 -4.07 6.15
CA VAL A 93 -7.55 -3.79 6.70
C VAL A 93 -7.73 -2.28 6.85
N MET A 94 -6.81 -1.58 7.52
CA MET A 94 -6.93 -0.13 7.74
C MET A 94 -6.91 0.68 6.44
N ALA A 95 -6.06 0.29 5.49
CA ALA A 95 -6.03 0.94 4.19
C ALA A 95 -7.36 0.75 3.44
N THR A 96 -7.93 -0.47 3.48
CA THR A 96 -9.25 -0.76 2.86
C THR A 96 -10.38 0.02 3.54
N THR A 97 -10.38 0.08 4.88
CA THR A 97 -11.41 0.85 5.61
C THR A 97 -11.32 2.34 5.30
N SER A 98 -10.12 2.89 5.10
CA SER A 98 -9.96 4.29 4.69
C SER A 98 -10.53 4.57 3.30
N ILE A 99 -10.40 3.62 2.36
CA ILE A 99 -11.02 3.77 1.03
C ILE A 99 -12.54 3.74 1.17
N VAL A 100 -13.09 2.84 1.98
CA VAL A 100 -14.53 2.77 2.26
C VAL A 100 -15.03 4.07 2.90
N ASP A 101 -14.25 4.66 3.79
CA ASP A 101 -14.55 5.96 4.40
C ASP A 101 -14.57 7.10 3.36
N ASP A 102 -13.55 7.20 2.51
CA ASP A 102 -13.51 8.19 1.42
C ASP A 102 -14.67 7.99 0.41
N VAL A 103 -15.08 6.75 0.13
CA VAL A 103 -16.28 6.44 -0.68
C VAL A 103 -17.54 6.97 0.00
N LYS A 104 -17.70 6.74 1.31
CA LYS A 104 -18.85 7.25 2.07
C LYS A 104 -18.88 8.77 2.14
N ASP A 105 -17.73 9.41 2.29
CA ASP A 105 -17.64 10.88 2.34
C ASP A 105 -18.06 11.52 1.00
N VAL A 106 -17.71 10.88 -0.12
CA VAL A 106 -18.00 11.40 -1.47
C VAL A 106 -19.39 11.02 -1.97
N TYR A 107 -19.80 9.76 -1.77
CA TYR A 107 -21.04 9.20 -2.32
C TYR A 107 -22.16 9.05 -1.29
N GLY A 108 -21.95 9.52 -0.05
CA GLY A 108 -22.79 9.32 1.13
C GLY A 108 -24.29 9.14 0.92
N THR A 109 -24.68 7.90 0.64
CA THR A 109 -26.04 7.38 0.83
C THR A 109 -25.97 6.20 1.79
N PHE A 110 -26.72 6.31 2.89
CA PHE A 110 -26.77 5.36 4.01
C PHE A 110 -27.07 3.91 3.55
N ASP A 111 -27.84 3.78 2.46
CA ASP A 111 -28.30 2.52 1.88
C ASP A 111 -27.17 1.62 1.38
N GLU A 112 -26.08 2.18 0.84
CA GLU A 112 -24.94 1.37 0.35
C GLU A 112 -24.10 0.79 1.50
N LEU A 113 -24.08 1.46 2.66
CA LEU A 113 -23.42 0.95 3.86
C LEU A 113 -24.23 -0.18 4.50
N GLU A 114 -25.56 -0.10 4.48
CA GLU A 114 -26.43 -1.19 4.93
C GLU A 114 -26.20 -2.43 4.07
N LEU A 115 -26.15 -2.28 2.74
CA LEU A 115 -25.85 -3.38 1.81
C LEU A 115 -24.45 -3.97 2.02
N PHE A 116 -23.42 -3.15 2.29
CA PHE A 116 -22.08 -3.66 2.58
C PHE A 116 -22.02 -4.41 3.90
N THR A 117 -22.72 -3.92 4.92
CA THR A 117 -22.82 -4.57 6.23
C THR A 117 -23.56 -5.90 6.11
N GLU A 118 -24.70 -5.91 5.40
CA GLU A 118 -25.46 -7.13 5.11
C GLU A 118 -24.63 -8.16 4.33
N ALA A 119 -23.80 -7.71 3.38
CA ALA A 119 -22.91 -8.61 2.64
C ALA A 119 -21.84 -9.26 3.53
N ILE A 120 -21.25 -8.50 4.47
CA ILE A 120 -20.30 -9.03 5.45
C ILE A 120 -20.99 -9.99 6.42
N GLU A 121 -22.19 -9.65 6.90
CA GLU A 121 -22.99 -10.51 7.76
C GLU A 121 -23.32 -11.83 7.05
N ARG A 122 -23.76 -11.80 5.78
CA ARG A 122 -24.06 -13.02 5.01
C ARG A 122 -22.84 -13.90 4.75
N LEU A 123 -21.66 -13.31 4.54
CA LEU A 123 -20.40 -14.07 4.45
C LEU A 123 -20.04 -14.73 5.77
N THR A 124 -20.25 -14.00 6.87
CA THR A 124 -19.98 -14.47 8.23
C THR A 124 -20.96 -15.59 8.63
N ASP A 125 -22.23 -15.41 8.32
CA ASP A 125 -23.28 -16.41 8.51
C ASP A 125 -23.05 -17.64 7.64
N ALA A 126 -22.68 -17.49 6.36
CA ALA A 126 -22.35 -18.62 5.51
C ALA A 126 -21.18 -19.45 6.08
N TYR A 127 -20.14 -18.77 6.57
CA TYR A 127 -19.02 -19.41 7.26
C TYR A 127 -19.48 -20.13 8.54
N TYR A 128 -20.27 -19.47 9.39
CA TYR A 128 -20.80 -20.09 10.62
C TYR A 128 -21.74 -21.28 10.33
N MET A 129 -22.52 -21.22 9.26
CA MET A 129 -23.44 -22.28 8.86
C MET A 129 -22.70 -23.48 8.27
N GLU A 130 -21.61 -23.26 7.50
CA GLU A 130 -20.72 -24.32 7.01
C GLU A 130 -19.99 -25.02 8.18
N HIS A 131 -19.53 -24.25 9.16
CA HIS A 131 -18.85 -24.75 10.35
C HIS A 131 -19.78 -25.21 11.49
N GLN A 132 -21.11 -25.13 11.33
CA GLN A 132 -22.07 -25.79 12.22
C GLN A 132 -22.43 -27.22 11.76
N GLN A 133 -22.24 -27.55 10.48
CA GLN A 133 -22.48 -28.92 9.99
C GLN A 133 -21.36 -29.90 10.39
N HIS A 134 -20.14 -29.39 10.60
CA HIS A 134 -19.07 -30.13 11.24
C HIS A 134 -19.04 -29.70 12.71
N GLY A 135 -19.37 -30.60 13.65
CA GLY A 135 -19.32 -30.32 15.09
C GLY A 135 -17.99 -29.70 15.54
N PRO A 136 -17.92 -29.14 16.76
CA PRO A 136 -16.79 -28.33 17.21
C PRO A 136 -15.46 -29.03 16.92
N THR A 137 -14.57 -28.35 16.19
CA THR A 137 -13.22 -28.85 15.93
C THR A 137 -12.54 -29.15 17.26
N PRO A 138 -12.05 -30.39 17.48
CA PRO A 138 -11.38 -30.77 18.71
C PRO A 138 -10.24 -29.79 19.01
N ARG A 139 -10.13 -29.36 20.26
CA ARG A 139 -9.02 -28.47 20.62
C ARG A 139 -7.72 -29.25 20.50
N LEU A 140 -6.61 -28.59 20.16
CA LEU A 140 -5.32 -29.25 19.90
C LEU A 140 -4.87 -30.19 21.05
N TYR A 141 -5.33 -29.99 22.28
CA TYR A 141 -5.03 -30.87 23.42
C TYR A 141 -5.87 -32.15 23.48
N GLU A 142 -7.01 -32.22 22.80
CA GLU A 142 -7.87 -33.40 22.68
C GLU A 142 -7.41 -34.36 21.58
N GLN A 143 -6.48 -33.92 20.71
CA GLN A 143 -5.93 -34.70 19.60
C GLN A 143 -4.59 -35.37 19.95
N LEU A 144 -4.03 -35.09 21.13
CA LEU A 144 -2.72 -35.55 21.58
C LEU A 144 -2.77 -36.49 22.79
N SER A 145 -3.94 -37.06 23.11
CA SER A 145 -4.12 -38.14 24.11
C SER A 145 -4.40 -39.47 23.42
#